data_AF-A0A936XST8-F1
#
_entry.id   AF-A0A936XST8-F1
#
_cell.length_a   1.000
_cell.length_b   1.000
_cell.length_c   1.000
_cell.angle_alpha   90.00
_cell.angle_beta   90.00
_cell.angle_gamma   90.00
#
_symmetry.space_group_name_H-M   'P 1'
#
loop_
_entity.id
_entity.type
_entity.pdbx_description
1 polymer ?
#
loop_
_entity_poly.entity_id
_entity_poly.type
_entity_poly.pdbx_seq_one_letter_code
_entity_poly.pdbx_strand_id
1 'polypeptide(L)'
;MQLGASGGTNYAWTPITWLNNPNISNPVSLPQNNIEYIVRVSNDIGCFANDTILVKVYKVKPGLFVPNAFTPNGDGNNDIFRPVAIGMKSVDIFRVYNRWGQMLYSGTGNGAGWDGTFGGRPQEAATYVWYAEGVDYLNNKTKLKGTVILIR
;
A
#
# COMPACT_ATOMS: atom_id res chain seq x y z
N MET A 1 -5.40 -13.33 3.04
CA MET A 1 -5.61 -12.50 4.25
C MET A 1 -6.08 -13.43 5.36
N GLN A 2 -5.60 -13.30 6.59
CA GLN A 2 -6.08 -14.10 7.72
C GLN A 2 -7.14 -13.32 8.49
N LEU A 3 -8.31 -13.93 8.71
CA LEU A 3 -9.38 -13.39 9.54
C LEU A 3 -9.14 -13.78 11.01
N GLY A 4 -9.85 -13.15 11.93
CA GLY A 4 -9.76 -13.48 13.36
C GLY A 4 -11.07 -13.22 14.08
N ALA A 5 -11.49 -14.19 14.87
CA ALA A 5 -12.60 -14.10 15.82
C ALA A 5 -12.17 -14.73 17.15
N SER A 6 -12.79 -14.32 18.25
CA SER A 6 -12.49 -14.82 19.59
C SER A 6 -13.77 -14.86 20.44
N GLY A 7 -13.66 -15.34 21.68
CA GLY A 7 -14.77 -15.32 22.65
C GLY A 7 -15.64 -16.57 22.69
N GLY A 8 -15.26 -17.66 22.01
CA GLY A 8 -15.97 -18.95 22.06
C GLY A 8 -15.09 -20.16 21.76
N THR A 9 -15.70 -21.34 21.84
CA THR A 9 -15.06 -22.64 21.53
C THR A 9 -15.37 -23.11 20.12
N ASN A 10 -16.49 -22.65 19.53
CA ASN A 10 -16.96 -23.03 18.20
C ASN A 10 -17.13 -21.80 17.30
N TYR A 11 -16.80 -21.96 16.03
CA TYR A 11 -16.82 -20.90 15.02
C TYR A 11 -17.53 -21.39 13.76
N ALA A 12 -18.31 -20.52 13.12
CA ALA A 12 -18.90 -20.79 11.82
C ALA A 12 -18.92 -19.50 10.99
N TRP A 13 -18.12 -19.46 9.93
CA TRP A 13 -18.02 -18.35 9.00
C TRP A 13 -18.93 -18.55 7.79
N THR A 14 -19.66 -17.51 7.40
CA THR A 14 -20.53 -17.50 6.22
C THR A 14 -20.36 -16.21 5.42
N PRO A 15 -20.31 -16.26 4.08
CA PRO A 15 -20.26 -17.46 3.24
C PRO A 15 -18.91 -18.20 3.37
N ILE A 16 -18.86 -19.47 2.99
CA ILE A 16 -17.61 -20.26 3.02
C ILE A 16 -16.67 -19.94 1.84
N THR A 17 -17.15 -19.15 0.89
CA THR A 17 -16.44 -18.83 -0.35
C THR A 17 -15.07 -18.24 -0.06
N TRP A 18 -14.03 -18.81 -0.68
CA TRP A 18 -12.63 -18.41 -0.54
C TRP A 18 -12.02 -18.56 0.85
N LEU A 19 -12.69 -19.23 1.80
CA LEU A 19 -12.10 -19.61 3.09
C LEU A 19 -11.46 -21.00 3.01
N ASN A 20 -10.30 -21.16 3.65
CA ASN A 20 -9.66 -22.48 3.76
C ASN A 20 -10.40 -23.43 4.73
N ASN A 21 -10.96 -22.89 5.81
CA ASN A 21 -11.74 -23.64 6.80
C ASN A 21 -12.72 -22.69 7.52
N PRO A 22 -14.02 -22.75 7.25
CA PRO A 22 -14.99 -21.85 7.86
C PRO A 22 -15.33 -22.16 9.32
N ASN A 23 -14.71 -23.17 9.95
CA ASN A 23 -15.05 -23.63 11.30
C ASN A 23 -13.97 -23.36 12.35
N ILE A 24 -12.95 -22.57 12.01
CA ILE A 24 -11.87 -22.15 12.93
C ILE A 24 -11.97 -20.67 13.24
N SER A 25 -11.31 -20.24 14.33
CA SER A 25 -11.29 -18.84 14.75
C SER A 25 -10.55 -17.92 13.77
N ASN A 26 -9.62 -18.45 12.98
CA ASN A 26 -8.68 -17.66 12.18
C ASN A 26 -8.50 -18.18 10.73
N PRO A 27 -9.58 -18.29 9.94
CA PRO A 27 -9.49 -18.79 8.58
C PRO A 27 -8.65 -17.86 7.68
N VAL A 28 -8.03 -18.45 6.67
CA VAL A 28 -7.37 -17.72 5.58
C VAL A 28 -8.39 -17.53 4.46
N SER A 29 -8.63 -16.26 4.09
CA SER A 29 -9.46 -15.85 2.96
C SER A 29 -8.60 -15.44 1.75
N LEU A 30 -8.96 -15.92 0.55
CA LEU A 30 -8.34 -15.56 -0.74
C LEU A 30 -9.38 -15.01 -1.74
N PRO A 31 -9.99 -13.85 -1.46
CA PRO A 31 -11.16 -13.39 -2.21
C PRO A 31 -10.81 -12.85 -3.59
N GLN A 32 -11.69 -13.08 -4.57
CA GLN A 32 -11.54 -12.58 -5.95
C GLN A 32 -12.46 -11.39 -6.25
N ASN A 33 -13.43 -11.09 -5.40
CA ASN A 33 -14.27 -9.89 -5.42
C ASN A 33 -14.53 -9.44 -3.97
N ASN A 34 -15.17 -8.27 -3.81
CA ASN A 34 -15.69 -7.85 -2.51
C ASN A 34 -16.56 -8.96 -1.91
N ILE A 35 -16.38 -9.21 -0.63
CA ILE A 35 -17.16 -10.21 0.11
C ILE A 35 -17.32 -9.75 1.55
N GLU A 36 -18.50 -9.96 2.07
CA GLU A 36 -18.80 -9.76 3.48
C GLU A 36 -18.88 -11.13 4.14
N TYR A 37 -18.13 -11.31 5.22
CA TYR A 37 -18.19 -12.50 6.05
C TYR A 37 -18.88 -12.19 7.37
N ILE A 38 -19.72 -13.12 7.82
CA ILE A 38 -20.33 -13.13 9.14
C ILE A 38 -19.76 -14.34 9.88
N VAL A 39 -19.21 -14.12 11.07
CA VAL A 39 -18.77 -15.19 11.98
C VAL A 39 -19.82 -15.36 13.07
N ARG A 40 -20.28 -16.60 13.26
CA ARG A 40 -21.00 -17.03 14.45
C ARG A 40 -20.02 -17.68 15.41
N VAL A 41 -19.90 -17.12 16.61
CA VAL A 41 -19.07 -17.64 17.69
C VAL A 41 -20.00 -18.24 18.74
N SER A 42 -19.75 -19.46 19.20
CA SER A 42 -20.54 -20.09 20.27
C SER A 42 -19.70 -20.86 21.29
N ASN A 43 -20.28 -21.15 22.44
CA ASN A 43 -19.67 -21.98 23.50
C ASN A 43 -20.43 -23.30 23.69
N ASP A 44 -19.89 -24.19 24.53
CA ASP A 44 -20.43 -25.53 24.75
C ASP A 44 -21.78 -25.54 25.51
N ILE A 45 -22.15 -24.40 26.10
CA ILE A 45 -23.41 -24.20 26.84
C ILE A 45 -24.49 -23.60 25.91
N GLY A 46 -24.16 -23.33 24.64
CA GLY A 46 -25.11 -22.89 23.62
C GLY A 46 -25.27 -21.37 23.47
N CYS A 47 -24.54 -20.56 24.24
CA CYS A 47 -24.48 -19.11 24.01
C CYS A 47 -23.80 -18.83 22.67
N PHE A 48 -24.31 -17.87 21.91
CA PHE A 48 -23.72 -17.46 20.65
C PHE A 48 -23.81 -15.95 20.41
N ALA A 49 -22.87 -15.44 19.62
CA ALA A 49 -22.86 -14.08 19.10
C ALA A 49 -22.42 -14.10 17.63
N ASN A 50 -22.79 -13.06 16.88
CA ASN A 50 -22.37 -12.88 15.50
C ASN A 50 -21.63 -11.55 15.34
N ASP A 51 -20.65 -11.52 14.44
CA ASP A 51 -19.98 -10.29 14.00
C ASP A 51 -19.69 -10.34 12.50
N THR A 52 -19.42 -9.19 11.89
CA THR A 52 -19.31 -9.03 10.43
C THR A 52 -18.00 -8.37 10.03
N ILE A 53 -17.40 -8.82 8.93
CA ILE A 53 -16.24 -8.18 8.31
C ILE A 53 -16.44 -8.02 6.81
N LEU A 54 -16.27 -6.79 6.33
CA LEU A 54 -16.29 -6.47 4.90
C LEU A 54 -14.87 -6.49 4.32
N VAL A 55 -14.61 -7.44 3.41
CA VAL A 55 -13.36 -7.51 2.66
C VAL A 55 -13.57 -6.85 1.29
N LYS A 56 -12.80 -5.80 1.01
CA LYS A 56 -12.80 -5.10 -0.29
C LYS A 56 -11.62 -5.55 -1.15
N VAL A 57 -11.90 -5.94 -2.39
CA VAL A 57 -10.92 -6.30 -3.42
C VAL A 57 -10.92 -5.22 -4.50
N TYR A 58 -9.86 -4.44 -4.56
CA TYR A 58 -9.68 -3.42 -5.60
C TYR A 58 -9.00 -4.04 -6.83
N LYS A 59 -9.77 -4.25 -7.89
CA LYS A 59 -9.27 -4.70 -9.20
C LYS A 59 -8.75 -3.52 -10.02
N VAL A 60 -7.65 -2.95 -9.58
CA VAL A 60 -6.95 -1.89 -10.32
C VAL A 60 -5.75 -2.48 -11.02
N LYS A 61 -5.48 -2.04 -12.26
CA LYS A 61 -4.23 -2.41 -12.93
C LYS A 61 -3.08 -1.88 -12.06
N PRO A 62 -2.16 -2.75 -11.60
CA PRO A 62 -1.07 -2.30 -10.74
C PRO A 62 -0.20 -1.30 -11.49
N GLY A 63 0.21 -0.24 -10.80
CA GLY A 63 1.01 0.82 -11.39
C GLY A 63 1.66 1.72 -10.36
N LEU A 64 2.84 2.22 -10.74
CA LEU A 64 3.50 3.32 -10.07
C LEU A 64 3.26 4.58 -10.90
N PHE A 65 2.67 5.58 -10.26
CA PHE A 65 2.43 6.89 -10.86
C PHE A 65 3.37 7.88 -10.19
N VAL A 66 4.21 8.54 -10.97
CA VAL A 66 5.20 9.48 -10.44
C VAL A 66 4.90 10.85 -11.03
N PRO A 67 4.63 11.88 -10.20
CA PRO A 67 4.29 13.20 -10.69
C PRO A 67 5.49 13.82 -11.42
N ASN A 68 5.22 14.75 -12.33
CA ASN A 68 6.25 15.43 -13.11
C ASN A 68 6.74 16.75 -12.47
N ALA A 69 6.03 17.25 -11.45
CA ALA A 69 6.40 18.44 -10.70
C ALA A 69 5.87 18.39 -9.26
N PHE A 70 6.49 19.18 -8.38
CA PHE A 70 6.06 19.36 -6.99
C PHE A 70 6.53 20.73 -6.45
N THR A 71 5.88 21.21 -5.39
CA THR A 71 6.05 22.56 -4.82
C THR A 71 6.29 22.44 -3.31
N PRO A 72 7.55 22.25 -2.84
CA PRO A 72 7.86 22.16 -1.41
C PRO A 72 7.86 23.55 -0.76
N ASN A 73 6.66 24.13 -0.62
CA ASN A 73 6.41 25.48 -0.09
C ASN A 73 5.75 25.46 1.31
N GLY A 74 5.35 24.29 1.81
CA GLY A 74 4.77 24.07 3.13
C GLY A 74 3.27 24.37 3.21
N ASP A 75 2.55 24.46 2.08
CA ASP A 75 1.11 24.69 2.07
C ASP A 75 0.26 23.41 2.21
N GLY A 76 0.91 22.25 2.29
CA GLY A 76 0.29 20.93 2.38
C GLY A 76 -0.02 20.29 1.02
N ASN A 77 0.14 21.01 -0.09
CA ASN A 77 -0.17 20.56 -1.43
C ASN A 77 1.11 20.31 -2.23
N ASN A 78 1.33 19.05 -2.63
CA ASN A 78 2.48 18.64 -3.44
C ASN A 78 3.84 19.02 -2.82
N ASP A 79 3.95 19.07 -1.50
CA ASP A 79 5.22 19.34 -0.81
C ASP A 79 6.22 18.19 -0.89
N ILE A 80 5.73 16.98 -1.11
CA ILE A 80 6.54 15.76 -1.12
C ILE A 80 6.44 15.10 -2.49
N PHE A 81 7.58 15.03 -3.17
CA PHE A 81 7.73 14.26 -4.40
C PHE A 81 7.82 12.76 -4.08
N ARG A 82 6.81 11.98 -4.44
CA ARG A 82 6.77 10.53 -4.20
C ARG A 82 6.03 9.75 -5.28
N PRO A 83 6.41 8.47 -5.52
CA PRO A 83 5.60 7.57 -6.32
C PRO A 83 4.29 7.24 -5.58
N VAL A 84 3.19 7.28 -6.30
CA VAL A 84 1.88 6.79 -5.85
C VAL A 84 1.70 5.37 -6.36
N ALA A 85 1.63 4.42 -5.42
CA ALA A 85 1.58 3.00 -5.70
C ALA A 85 0.13 2.51 -5.65
N ILE A 86 -0.48 2.30 -6.82
CA ILE A 86 -1.87 1.85 -6.94
C ILE A 86 -1.87 0.36 -7.28
N GLY A 87 -2.46 -0.46 -6.41
CA GLY A 87 -2.45 -1.92 -6.60
C GLY A 87 -1.05 -2.56 -6.52
N MET A 88 -0.05 -1.84 -6.01
CA MET A 88 1.30 -2.37 -5.83
C MET A 88 1.43 -3.00 -4.45
N LYS A 89 2.17 -4.10 -4.36
CA LYS A 89 2.54 -4.75 -3.10
C LYS A 89 3.57 -3.90 -2.35
N SER A 90 4.54 -3.34 -3.06
CA SER A 90 5.59 -2.50 -2.47
C SER A 90 6.23 -1.55 -3.48
N VAL A 91 6.73 -0.43 -2.97
CA VAL A 91 7.80 0.37 -3.59
C VAL A 91 9.12 -0.07 -2.96
N ASP A 92 9.93 -0.83 -3.69
CA ASP A 92 11.15 -1.42 -3.16
C ASP A 92 12.30 -0.42 -3.14
N ILE A 93 12.33 0.48 -4.12
CA ILE A 93 13.36 1.51 -4.26
C ILE A 93 12.69 2.78 -4.77
N PHE A 94 12.98 3.91 -4.13
CA PHE A 94 12.74 5.23 -4.70
C PHE A 94 13.97 6.11 -4.45
N ARG A 95 14.52 6.68 -5.52
CA ARG A 95 15.72 7.53 -5.46
C ARG A 95 15.55 8.78 -6.28
N VAL A 96 16.13 9.87 -5.81
CA VAL A 96 16.19 11.16 -6.50
C VAL A 96 17.64 11.62 -6.60
N TYR A 97 18.00 12.18 -7.74
CA TYR A 97 19.34 12.62 -8.09
C TYR A 97 19.30 14.03 -8.66
N ASN A 98 20.36 14.80 -8.44
CA ASN A 98 20.59 16.03 -9.20
C ASN A 98 21.10 15.72 -10.62
N ARG A 99 21.25 16.77 -11.44
CA ARG A 99 21.67 16.66 -12.85
C ARG A 99 23.08 16.09 -13.04
N TRP A 100 23.92 16.12 -12.00
CA TRP A 100 25.27 15.55 -12.03
C TRP A 100 25.34 14.10 -11.54
N GLY A 101 24.20 13.48 -11.23
CA GLY A 101 24.12 12.09 -10.78
C GLY A 101 24.37 11.89 -9.28
N GLN A 102 24.51 12.95 -8.50
CA GLN A 102 24.58 12.84 -7.04
C GLN A 102 23.19 12.48 -6.50
N MET A 103 23.13 11.42 -5.69
CA MET A 103 21.92 10.99 -5.02
C MET A 103 21.57 11.95 -3.89
N LEU A 104 20.37 12.52 -3.94
CA LEU A 104 19.84 13.44 -2.94
C LEU A 104 18.89 12.73 -1.97
N TYR A 105 18.21 11.68 -2.44
CA TYR A 105 17.25 10.95 -1.64
C TYR A 105 17.27 9.47 -2.00
N SER A 106 17.05 8.62 -0.98
CA SER A 106 16.74 7.20 -1.15
C SER A 106 15.74 6.78 -0.08
N GLY A 107 14.69 6.05 -0.47
CA GLY A 107 13.67 5.54 0.43
C GLY A 107 13.02 4.26 -0.11
N THR A 108 12.28 3.58 0.76
CA THR A 108 11.54 2.34 0.46
C THR A 108 10.15 2.40 1.10
N GLY A 109 9.24 1.56 0.63
CA GLY A 109 7.85 1.49 1.10
C GLY A 109 6.94 2.53 0.44
N ASN A 110 5.63 2.34 0.63
CA ASN A 110 4.56 3.10 -0.05
C ASN A 110 4.42 4.58 0.41
N GLY A 111 5.36 5.05 1.25
CA GLY A 111 5.46 6.43 1.71
C GLY A 111 6.79 7.11 1.39
N ALA A 112 7.73 6.42 0.72
CA ALA A 112 9.01 6.99 0.34
C ALA A 112 8.82 8.25 -0.51
N GLY A 113 9.41 9.36 -0.11
CA GLY A 113 9.20 10.66 -0.72
C GLY A 113 10.27 11.67 -0.36
N TRP A 114 10.53 12.58 -1.29
CA TRP A 114 11.53 13.62 -1.17
C TRP A 114 10.85 14.99 -1.06
N ASP A 115 11.21 15.75 -0.03
CA ASP A 115 10.65 17.07 0.28
C ASP A 115 11.40 18.22 -0.40
N GLY A 116 12.31 17.93 -1.34
CA GLY A 116 13.12 18.95 -1.98
C GLY A 116 14.33 19.41 -1.16
N THR A 117 14.67 18.75 -0.05
CA THR A 117 15.85 19.08 0.78
C THR A 117 16.97 18.05 0.63
N PHE A 118 18.22 18.48 0.84
CA PHE A 118 19.37 17.59 0.94
C PHE A 118 20.34 18.12 1.98
N GLY A 119 20.73 17.28 2.95
CA GLY A 119 21.56 17.71 4.08
C GLY A 119 20.94 18.86 4.90
N GLY A 120 19.61 18.87 5.02
CA GLY A 120 18.86 19.93 5.72
C GLY A 120 18.73 21.25 4.95
N ARG A 121 19.22 21.32 3.70
CA ARG A 121 19.17 22.52 2.86
C ARG A 121 18.18 22.35 1.71
N PRO A 122 17.28 23.32 1.48
CA PRO A 122 16.41 23.33 0.31
C PRO A 122 17.22 23.29 -0.99
N GLN A 123 16.82 22.47 -1.95
CA GLN A 123 17.46 22.36 -3.26
C GLN A 123 16.87 23.35 -4.27
N GLU A 124 17.58 23.67 -5.33
CA GLU A 124 17.16 24.68 -6.31
C GLU A 124 15.88 24.33 -7.07
N ALA A 125 15.19 25.34 -7.60
CA ALA A 125 14.10 25.13 -8.54
C ALA A 125 14.68 24.66 -9.89
N ALA A 126 14.67 23.35 -10.09
CA ALA A 126 15.36 22.72 -11.22
C ALA A 126 14.70 21.38 -11.58
N THR A 127 15.24 20.76 -12.63
CA THR A 127 14.88 19.39 -13.02
C THR A 127 15.78 18.38 -12.32
N TYR A 128 15.18 17.42 -11.64
CA TYR A 128 15.83 16.30 -10.96
C TYR A 128 15.51 14.99 -11.67
N VAL A 129 16.41 14.01 -11.54
CA VAL A 129 16.24 12.67 -12.11
C VAL A 129 15.78 11.74 -10.99
N TRP A 130 14.85 10.84 -11.29
CA TRP A 130 14.37 9.87 -10.32
C TRP A 130 14.36 8.45 -10.89
N TYR A 131 14.42 7.49 -9.97
CA TYR A 131 14.32 6.07 -10.25
C TYR A 131 13.43 5.40 -9.22
N ALA A 132 12.51 4.55 -9.68
CA ALA A 132 11.61 3.80 -8.82
C ALA A 132 11.55 2.33 -9.24
N GLU A 133 11.57 1.43 -8.25
CA GLU A 133 11.25 0.02 -8.43
C GLU A 133 10.11 -0.37 -7.49
N GLY A 134 9.23 -1.26 -7.95
CA GLY A 134 8.20 -1.84 -7.11
C GLY A 134 7.73 -3.19 -7.61
N VAL A 135 7.00 -3.88 -6.75
CA VAL A 135 6.43 -5.21 -7.01
C VAL A 135 4.91 -5.12 -6.91
N ASP A 136 4.21 -5.72 -7.86
CA ASP A 136 2.75 -5.84 -7.80
C ASP A 136 2.29 -7.05 -6.95
N TYR A 137 0.98 -7.20 -6.76
CA TYR A 137 0.42 -8.33 -6.01
C TYR A 137 0.59 -9.70 -6.72
N LEU A 138 1.00 -9.71 -8.00
CA LEU A 138 1.31 -10.90 -8.78
C LEU A 138 2.82 -11.22 -8.75
N ASN A 139 3.62 -10.49 -7.98
CA ASN A 139 5.07 -10.56 -7.91
C ASN A 139 5.82 -10.12 -9.19
N ASN A 140 5.16 -9.38 -10.09
CA ASN A 140 5.84 -8.75 -11.21
C ASN A 140 6.62 -7.51 -10.73
N LYS A 141 7.85 -7.37 -11.20
CA LYS A 141 8.69 -6.19 -10.95
C LYS A 141 8.45 -5.13 -12.01
N THR A 142 8.27 -3.89 -11.57
CA THR A 142 8.19 -2.71 -12.44
C THR A 142 9.33 -1.76 -12.10
N LYS A 143 9.97 -1.21 -13.12
CA LYS A 143 11.04 -0.21 -13.01
C LYS A 143 10.66 1.02 -13.81
N LEU A 144 10.71 2.18 -13.18
CA LEU A 144 10.44 3.46 -13.81
C LEU A 144 11.59 4.42 -13.55
N LYS A 145 11.82 5.28 -14.53
CA LYS A 145 12.76 6.39 -14.42
C LYS A 145 12.19 7.58 -15.15
N GLY A 146 12.55 8.76 -14.71
CA GLY A 146 12.10 9.98 -15.35
C GLY A 146 12.72 11.20 -14.70
N THR A 147 12.10 12.34 -14.97
CA THR A 147 12.46 13.61 -14.35
C THR A 147 11.28 14.18 -13.58
N VAL A 148 11.60 15.05 -12.63
CA VAL A 148 10.64 15.88 -11.90
C VAL A 148 11.15 17.31 -11.89
N ILE A 149 10.25 18.29 -11.94
CA ILE A 149 10.57 19.70 -11.75
C ILE A 149 10.22 20.10 -10.32
N LEU A 150 11.20 20.64 -9.59
CA LEU A 150 10.95 21.34 -8.33
C LEU A 150 10.59 22.79 -8.66
N ILE A 151 9.41 23.24 -8.20
CA ILE A 151 8.91 24.61 -8.37
C ILE A 151 8.85 25.30 -7.00
N ARG A 152 8.99 26.62 -6.97
CA ARG A 152 8.75 27.47 -5.79
C ARG A 152 7.80 28.59 -6.12
#